data_AF-A0A7C5XUV0-F1
#
_entry.id   AF-A0A7C5XUV0-F1
#
_cell.length_a   1.000
_cell.length_b   1.000
_cell.length_c   1.000
_cell.angle_alpha   90.00
_cell.angle_beta   90.00
_cell.angle_gamma   90.00
#
_symmetry.space_group_name_H-M   'P 1'
#
loop_
_entity.id
_entity.type
_entity.pdbx_description
1 polymer ?
#
loop_
_entity_poly.entity_id
_entity_poly.type
_entity_poly.pdbx_seq_one_letter_code
_entity_poly.pdbx_strand_id
1 'polypeptide(L)'
;MKALIALLTSVFFCGCCFCCGGGGGGSGAGFGDLFSIIGEGKIMMEALDAQDPLMCGEIGTSNMRYKCYQLVGQSLDGLSECGKIYDDYGKSYCYAGYAISAGTPAACDTLGEDFSDLCRWVYSNPDWDVNTY
;
A
#
# COMPACT_ATOMS: atom_id res chain seq x y z
N MET A 1 15.45 29.61 -22.97
CA MET A 1 16.80 29.25 -23.45
C MET A 1 17.77 29.37 -22.28
N LYS A 2 18.37 28.25 -21.83
CA LYS A 2 19.60 28.15 -21.00
C LYS A 2 19.55 28.86 -19.63
N ALA A 3 20.08 28.42 -18.51
CA ALA A 3 20.99 27.35 -18.08
C ALA A 3 20.81 27.32 -16.53
N LEU A 4 20.71 26.16 -15.88
CA LEU A 4 21.81 25.29 -15.41
C LEU A 4 22.63 25.87 -14.24
N ILE A 5 22.68 25.08 -13.16
CA ILE A 5 23.74 24.93 -12.15
C ILE A 5 23.81 26.01 -11.04
N ALA A 6 23.46 25.62 -9.81
CA ALA A 6 24.42 25.42 -8.71
C ALA A 6 23.72 25.31 -7.33
N LEU A 7 24.29 24.48 -6.45
CA LEU A 7 24.08 24.40 -4.99
C LEU A 7 22.76 23.70 -4.59
N LEU A 8 22.75 22.47 -4.07
CA LEU A 8 23.27 22.12 -2.74
C LEU A 8 23.51 20.60 -2.61
N THR A 9 24.70 20.14 -3.00
CA THR A 9 25.30 18.89 -2.52
C THR A 9 26.24 19.24 -1.37
N SER A 10 25.77 19.24 -0.12
CA SER A 10 26.61 19.04 1.10
C SER A 10 25.81 19.28 2.38
N VAL A 11 25.11 18.25 2.87
CA VAL A 11 24.98 18.01 4.31
C VAL A 11 25.21 16.52 4.55
N PHE A 12 26.46 16.11 4.35
CA PHE A 12 27.01 14.94 5.02
C PHE A 12 27.54 15.44 6.38
N PHE A 13 27.34 14.64 7.42
CA PHE A 13 27.88 14.70 8.79
C PHE A 13 26.99 15.24 9.92
N CYS A 14 26.45 14.26 10.66
CA CYS A 14 26.67 14.05 12.11
C CYS A 14 25.56 14.49 13.09
N GLY A 15 25.02 13.49 13.81
CA GLY A 15 24.13 13.62 14.99
C GLY A 15 22.76 13.00 14.69
N CYS A 16 22.33 11.83 15.21
CA CYS A 16 22.52 11.31 16.56
C CYS A 16 22.40 9.76 16.61
N CYS A 17 23.14 9.20 17.57
CA CYS A 17 22.93 7.89 18.23
C CYS A 17 23.37 6.60 17.52
N PHE A 18 24.68 6.43 17.40
CA PHE A 18 25.33 5.13 17.57
C PHE A 18 25.84 5.04 19.02
N CYS A 19 25.16 4.32 19.92
CA CYS A 19 25.76 3.74 21.14
C CYS A 19 24.75 2.89 21.96
N CYS A 20 24.70 1.59 21.68
CA CYS A 20 24.42 0.43 22.56
C CYS A 20 24.04 -0.72 21.62
N GLY A 21 24.70 -1.87 21.50
CA GLY A 21 25.65 -2.57 22.35
C GLY A 21 25.24 -4.06 22.31
N GLY A 22 26.12 -4.93 21.79
CA GLY A 22 25.96 -6.41 21.74
C GLY A 22 25.15 -6.93 20.55
N GLY A 23 25.42 -8.05 19.89
CA GLY A 23 26.36 -9.16 20.10
C GLY A 23 25.75 -10.42 19.46
N GLY A 24 26.55 -11.23 18.75
CA GLY A 24 26.16 -12.53 18.16
C GLY A 24 25.39 -12.42 16.85
N GLY A 25 25.70 -13.11 15.75
CA GLY A 25 26.20 -14.47 15.62
C GLY A 25 25.07 -15.32 15.03
N GLY A 26 25.15 -15.71 13.76
CA GLY A 26 24.23 -16.70 13.21
C GLY A 26 23.87 -16.51 11.73
N SER A 27 24.49 -17.38 10.92
CA SER A 27 23.85 -18.15 9.84
C SER A 27 23.27 -17.38 8.65
N GLY A 28 23.94 -17.53 7.51
CA GLY A 28 23.40 -17.20 6.21
C GLY A 28 22.05 -17.87 5.97
N ALA A 29 21.04 -17.04 5.81
CA ALA A 29 19.91 -17.27 4.92
C ALA A 29 20.05 -16.24 3.79
N GLY A 30 19.77 -16.65 2.55
CA GLY A 30 20.10 -15.89 1.35
C GLY A 30 19.58 -14.46 1.36
N PHE A 31 20.47 -13.51 1.04
CA PHE A 31 20.12 -12.14 0.64
C PHE A 31 19.44 -12.09 -0.74
N GLY A 32 18.73 -13.15 -1.15
CA GLY A 32 17.94 -13.21 -2.37
C GLY A 32 16.50 -12.70 -2.16
N ASP A 33 15.98 -12.78 -0.95
CA ASP A 33 14.56 -12.52 -0.65
C ASP A 33 14.31 -11.15 -0.01
N LEU A 34 15.35 -10.50 0.51
CA LEU A 34 15.23 -9.17 1.11
C LEU A 34 14.92 -8.09 0.06
N PHE A 35 15.39 -8.27 -1.18
CA PHE A 35 15.19 -7.30 -2.25
C PHE A 35 13.73 -7.27 -2.78
N SER A 36 13.03 -8.41 -2.75
CA SER A 36 11.62 -8.51 -3.17
C SER A 36 10.66 -7.86 -2.18
N ILE A 37 10.91 -8.01 -0.86
CA ILE A 37 10.09 -7.38 0.18
C ILE A 37 10.27 -5.85 0.20
N ILE A 38 11.50 -5.36 -0.03
CA ILE A 38 11.75 -3.91 -0.16
C ILE A 38 11.11 -3.35 -1.44
N GLY A 39 11.06 -4.14 -2.52
CA GLY A 39 10.42 -3.76 -3.78
C GLY A 39 8.90 -3.59 -3.69
N GLU A 40 8.21 -4.54 -3.04
CA GLU A 40 6.74 -4.47 -2.87
C GLU A 40 6.31 -3.32 -1.95
N GLY A 41 7.11 -3.02 -0.91
CA GLY A 41 6.92 -1.85 -0.06
C GLY A 41 7.04 -0.52 -0.81
N LYS A 42 7.90 -0.45 -1.81
CA LYS A 42 8.08 0.75 -2.65
C LYS A 42 6.86 1.01 -3.53
N ILE A 43 6.32 -0.03 -4.18
CA ILE A 43 5.13 0.09 -5.05
C ILE A 43 3.93 0.62 -4.26
N MET A 44 3.74 0.17 -3.01
CA MET A 44 2.66 0.66 -2.14
C MET A 44 2.77 2.17 -1.85
N MET A 45 3.98 2.66 -1.54
CA MET A 45 4.18 4.08 -1.28
C MET A 45 3.97 4.94 -2.53
N GLU A 46 4.42 4.47 -3.70
CA GLU A 46 4.20 5.18 -4.97
C GLU A 46 2.73 5.21 -5.36
N ALA A 47 2.00 4.10 -5.16
CA ALA A 47 0.56 4.03 -5.42
C ALA A 47 -0.25 5.01 -4.55
N LEU A 48 0.17 5.23 -3.30
CA LEU A 48 -0.44 6.19 -2.39
C LEU A 48 -0.17 7.65 -2.79
N ASP A 49 1.08 7.98 -3.14
CA ASP A 49 1.45 9.32 -3.60
C ASP A 49 0.74 9.68 -4.91
N ALA A 50 0.61 8.70 -5.81
CA ALA A 50 -0.09 8.85 -7.08
C ALA A 50 -1.62 8.75 -6.98
N GLN A 51 -2.15 8.28 -5.84
CA GLN A 51 -3.57 7.90 -5.69
C GLN A 51 -4.04 6.95 -6.80
N ASP A 52 -3.16 6.08 -7.30
CA ASP A 52 -3.42 5.19 -8.43
C ASP A 52 -3.50 3.74 -7.96
N PRO A 53 -4.71 3.17 -7.84
CA PRO A 53 -4.86 1.78 -7.40
C PRO A 53 -4.32 0.79 -8.43
N LEU A 54 -4.18 1.14 -9.71
CA LEU A 54 -3.70 0.21 -10.73
C LEU A 54 -2.25 -0.24 -10.48
N MET A 55 -1.45 0.61 -9.83
CA MET A 55 -0.08 0.26 -9.42
C MET A 55 -0.06 -0.90 -8.42
N CYS A 56 -1.07 -1.04 -7.58
CA CYS A 56 -1.18 -2.16 -6.64
C CYS A 56 -1.23 -3.52 -7.38
N GLY A 57 -1.68 -3.55 -8.63
CA GLY A 57 -1.71 -4.75 -9.46
C GLY A 57 -0.32 -5.34 -9.77
N GLU A 58 0.74 -4.54 -9.66
CA GLU A 58 2.13 -5.00 -9.86
C GLU A 58 2.68 -5.77 -8.66
N ILE A 59 2.01 -5.68 -7.50
CA ILE A 59 2.42 -6.39 -6.29
C ILE A 59 2.12 -7.89 -6.46
N GLY A 60 3.17 -8.71 -6.38
CA GLY A 60 3.08 -10.16 -6.55
C GLY A 60 2.43 -10.85 -5.34
N THR A 61 2.72 -10.35 -4.14
CA THR A 61 2.11 -10.84 -2.91
C THR A 61 0.65 -10.38 -2.80
N SER A 62 -0.29 -11.32 -2.87
CA SER A 62 -1.74 -11.05 -2.78
C SER A 62 -2.12 -10.24 -1.54
N ASN A 63 -1.47 -10.48 -0.40
CA ASN A 63 -1.69 -9.69 0.81
C ASN A 63 -1.34 -8.22 0.63
N MET A 64 -0.08 -7.95 0.29
CA MET A 64 0.37 -6.57 0.09
C MET A 64 -0.42 -5.88 -1.01
N ARG A 65 -0.84 -6.62 -2.04
CA ARG A 65 -1.72 -6.10 -3.10
C ARG A 65 -3.08 -5.65 -2.58
N TYR A 66 -3.80 -6.49 -1.84
CA TYR A 66 -5.11 -6.12 -1.29
C TYR A 66 -4.99 -5.01 -0.24
N LYS A 67 -3.91 -5.02 0.54
CA LYS A 67 -3.61 -3.94 1.48
C LYS A 67 -3.35 -2.62 0.75
N CYS A 68 -2.60 -2.66 -0.35
CA CYS A 68 -2.36 -1.51 -1.22
C CYS A 68 -3.68 -0.92 -1.73
N TYR A 69 -4.56 -1.75 -2.31
CA TYR A 69 -5.87 -1.29 -2.78
C TYR A 69 -6.70 -0.63 -1.67
N GLN A 70 -6.71 -1.22 -0.46
CA GLN A 70 -7.41 -0.66 0.69
C GLN A 70 -6.84 0.70 1.11
N LEU A 71 -5.52 0.82 1.22
CA LEU A 71 -4.85 2.06 1.65
C LEU A 71 -5.01 3.17 0.60
N VAL A 72 -4.82 2.85 -0.69
CA VAL A 72 -5.06 3.79 -1.78
C VAL A 72 -6.51 4.24 -1.73
N GLY A 73 -7.46 3.31 -1.61
CA GLY A 73 -8.89 3.59 -1.44
C GLY A 73 -9.20 4.58 -0.31
N GLN A 74 -8.52 4.47 0.84
CA GLN A 74 -8.68 5.41 1.96
C GLN A 74 -8.17 6.82 1.64
N SER A 75 -7.16 6.92 0.78
CA SER A 75 -6.57 8.20 0.35
C SER A 75 -7.31 8.85 -0.82
N LEU A 76 -8.21 8.13 -1.49
CA LEU A 76 -8.94 8.64 -2.65
C LEU A 76 -10.01 9.65 -2.25
N ASP A 77 -10.15 10.71 -3.05
CA ASP A 77 -11.26 11.66 -2.96
C ASP A 77 -12.55 11.15 -3.64
N GLY A 78 -12.50 10.00 -4.33
CA GLY A 78 -13.66 9.45 -5.02
C GLY A 78 -13.50 8.00 -5.50
N LEU A 79 -14.63 7.38 -5.83
CA LEU A 79 -14.73 5.95 -6.18
C LEU A 79 -14.37 5.61 -7.64
N SER A 80 -14.19 6.62 -8.49
CA SER A 80 -13.94 6.42 -9.92
C SER A 80 -12.65 5.65 -10.19
N GLU A 81 -11.63 5.82 -9.36
CA GLU A 81 -10.35 5.13 -9.49
C GLU A 81 -10.48 3.64 -9.12
N CYS A 82 -11.18 3.32 -8.03
CA CYS A 82 -11.49 1.92 -7.69
C CYS A 82 -12.27 1.21 -8.81
N GLY A 83 -13.11 1.94 -9.54
CA GLY A 83 -13.86 1.43 -10.69
C GLY A 83 -13.00 0.89 -11.83
N LYS A 84 -11.75 1.35 -11.95
CA LYS A 84 -10.80 0.96 -13.01
C LYS A 84 -10.10 -0.37 -12.74
N ILE A 85 -10.14 -0.86 -11.50
CA ILE A 85 -9.52 -2.12 -11.11
C ILE A 85 -10.28 -3.28 -11.76
N TYR A 86 -9.55 -4.13 -12.48
CA TYR A 86 -10.11 -5.32 -13.15
C TYR A 86 -10.32 -6.50 -12.20
N ASP A 87 -9.52 -6.60 -11.14
CA ASP A 87 -9.63 -7.64 -10.12
C ASP A 87 -10.79 -7.33 -9.16
N ASP A 88 -11.84 -8.13 -9.16
CA ASP A 88 -13.03 -7.85 -8.35
C ASP A 88 -12.76 -7.86 -6.83
N TYR A 89 -11.81 -8.68 -6.38
CA TYR A 89 -11.35 -8.67 -4.99
C TYR A 89 -10.67 -7.33 -4.67
N GLY A 90 -9.64 -6.95 -5.43
CA GLY A 90 -8.94 -5.68 -5.29
C GLY A 90 -9.87 -4.48 -5.37
N LYS A 91 -10.87 -4.54 -6.26
CA LYS A 91 -11.96 -3.57 -6.33
C LYS A 91 -12.71 -3.50 -5.01
N SER A 92 -13.18 -4.63 -4.48
CA SER A 92 -13.86 -4.69 -3.18
C SER A 92 -13.04 -4.08 -2.05
N TYR A 93 -11.73 -4.36 -1.98
CA TYR A 93 -10.83 -3.77 -0.99
C TYR A 93 -10.66 -2.26 -1.16
N CYS A 94 -10.58 -1.76 -2.40
CA CYS A 94 -10.48 -0.33 -2.68
C CYS A 94 -11.75 0.43 -2.25
N TYR A 95 -12.93 -0.08 -2.62
CA TYR A 95 -14.22 0.49 -2.22
C TYR A 95 -14.41 0.44 -0.70
N ALA A 96 -13.98 -0.64 -0.04
CA ALA A 96 -14.00 -0.73 1.42
C ALA A 96 -13.04 0.27 2.06
N GLY A 97 -11.84 0.45 1.49
CA GLY A 97 -10.90 1.49 1.89
C GLY A 97 -11.51 2.88 1.85
N TYR A 98 -12.13 3.24 0.73
CA TYR A 98 -12.86 4.51 0.62
C TYR A 98 -14.00 4.61 1.64
N ALA A 99 -14.78 3.54 1.81
CA ALA A 99 -15.87 3.48 2.79
C ALA A 99 -15.39 3.78 4.22
N ILE A 100 -14.22 3.25 4.60
CA ILE A 100 -13.57 3.48 5.90
C ILE A 100 -13.24 4.96 6.07
N SER A 101 -12.59 5.58 5.07
CA SER A 101 -12.20 7.00 5.10
C SER A 101 -13.41 7.94 5.12
N ALA A 102 -14.42 7.63 4.30
CA ALA A 102 -15.67 8.38 4.23
C ALA A 102 -16.58 8.14 5.45
N GLY A 103 -16.33 7.08 6.24
CA GLY A 103 -17.20 6.67 7.34
C GLY A 103 -18.59 6.21 6.90
N THR A 104 -18.74 5.75 5.65
CA THR A 104 -20.03 5.30 5.11
C THR A 104 -19.85 3.98 4.35
N PRO A 105 -20.55 2.90 4.74
CA PRO A 105 -20.49 1.63 4.01
C PRO A 105 -21.24 1.69 2.66
N ALA A 106 -21.96 2.78 2.37
CA ALA A 106 -22.73 2.93 1.14
C ALA A 106 -21.85 2.91 -0.13
N ALA A 107 -20.55 3.17 0.00
CA ALA A 107 -19.60 2.96 -1.09
C ALA A 107 -19.58 1.50 -1.58
N CYS A 108 -19.79 0.52 -0.70
CA CYS A 108 -19.86 -0.90 -1.05
C CYS A 108 -21.11 -1.27 -1.88
N ASP A 109 -22.15 -0.45 -1.86
CA ASP A 109 -23.40 -0.69 -2.62
C ASP A 109 -23.23 -0.43 -4.12
N THR A 110 -22.10 0.16 -4.52
CA THR A 110 -21.75 0.38 -5.93
C THR A 110 -21.16 -0.87 -6.60
N LEU A 111 -20.84 -1.90 -5.83
CA LEU A 111 -20.35 -3.20 -6.30
C LEU A 111 -21.53 -4.13 -6.64
N GLY A 112 -21.26 -5.20 -7.39
CA GLY A 112 -22.24 -6.29 -7.56
C GLY A 112 -22.52 -7.02 -6.24
N GLU A 113 -23.65 -7.72 -6.16
CA GLU A 113 -24.11 -8.39 -4.93
C GLU A 113 -23.01 -9.25 -4.26
N ASP A 114 -22.26 -10.02 -5.06
CA ASP A 114 -21.18 -10.89 -4.58
C ASP A 114 -20.03 -10.15 -3.86
N PHE A 115 -19.77 -8.91 -4.23
CA PHE A 115 -18.62 -8.12 -3.78
C PHE A 115 -18.99 -7.06 -2.74
N SER A 116 -20.26 -6.65 -2.69
CA SER A 116 -20.78 -5.76 -1.65
C SER A 116 -20.64 -6.38 -0.26
N ASP A 117 -20.85 -7.69 -0.12
CA ASP A 117 -20.71 -8.40 1.15
C ASP A 117 -19.25 -8.44 1.62
N LEU A 118 -18.31 -8.75 0.72
CA LEU A 118 -16.87 -8.69 1.02
C LEU A 118 -16.45 -7.27 1.42
N CYS A 119 -16.90 -6.25 0.68
CA CYS A 119 -16.59 -4.86 0.98
C CYS A 119 -17.09 -4.44 2.37
N ARG A 120 -18.34 -4.78 2.72
CA ARG A 120 -18.91 -4.50 4.07
C ARG A 120 -18.18 -5.26 5.17
N TRP A 121 -17.77 -6.48 4.86
CA TRP A 121 -16.99 -7.31 5.78
C TRP A 121 -15.63 -6.66 6.06
N VAL A 122 -14.90 -6.19 5.04
CA VAL A 122 -13.62 -5.45 5.18
C VAL A 122 -13.82 -4.11 5.90
N TYR A 123 -14.89 -3.37 5.59
CA TYR A 123 -15.23 -2.12 6.28
C TYR A 123 -15.41 -2.33 7.79
N SER A 124 -16.04 -3.44 8.18
CA SER A 124 -16.25 -3.81 9.59
C SER A 124 -14.99 -4.36 10.27
N ASN A 125 -13.97 -4.74 9.48
CA ASN A 125 -12.73 -5.35 9.95
C ASN A 125 -11.51 -4.67 9.28
N PRO A 126 -11.26 -3.37 9.54
CA PRO A 126 -10.21 -2.60 8.86
C PRO A 126 -8.78 -3.08 9.18
N ASP A 127 -8.61 -3.71 10.33
CA ASP A 127 -7.35 -4.32 10.80
C ASP A 127 -7.15 -5.77 10.34
N TRP A 128 -8.06 -6.33 9.52
CA TRP A 128 -7.80 -7.65 8.95
C TRP A 128 -6.52 -7.56 8.13
N ASP A 129 -5.53 -8.32 8.58
CA ASP A 129 -4.34 -8.68 7.83
C ASP A 129 -4.70 -9.97 7.08
N VAL A 130 -4.66 -9.98 5.74
CA VAL A 130 -4.96 -11.23 4.99
C VAL A 130 -3.87 -12.32 5.20
N ASN A 131 -2.92 -12.10 6.12
CA ASN A 131 -1.97 -13.09 6.65
C ASN A 131 -2.57 -14.11 7.64
N THR A 132 -3.87 -14.07 7.95
CA THR A 132 -4.46 -14.94 8.99
C THR A 132 -5.06 -16.26 8.47
N TYR A 133 -4.62 -16.75 7.30
CA TYR A 133 -5.04 -18.06 6.74
C TYR A 133 -3.85 -18.85 6.18
#